data_AF-A0A1F4DX83-F1
#
_entry.id   AF-A0A1F4DX83-F1
#
_cell.length_a   1.000
_cell.length_b   1.000
_cell.length_c   1.000
_cell.angle_alpha   90.00
_cell.angle_beta   90.00
_cell.angle_gamma   90.00
#
_symmetry.space_group_name_H-M   'P 1'
#
loop_
_entity.id
_entity.type
_entity.pdbx_description
1 polymer ?
#
loop_
_entity_poly.entity_id
_entity_poly.type
_entity_poly.pdbx_seq_one_letter_code
_entity_poly.pdbx_strand_id
1 'polypeptide(L)' 'MHASEDRLRALLLRGLAGDASAERLPDRQRLPILLMKLEGLSVVEAAARTGMSESTVKVGVHRGLKALAAMIRRER' A
#
# COMPACT_ATOMS: atom_id res chain seq x y z
N MET A 1 13.31 -13.15 -7.94
CA MET A 1 12.26 -12.17 -8.33
C MET A 1 11.74 -11.44 -7.07
N HIS A 2 12.62 -10.83 -6.25
CA HIS A 2 12.24 -10.23 -4.94
C HIS A 2 12.73 -8.77 -4.76
N ALA A 3 13.82 -8.37 -5.42
CA ALA A 3 14.41 -7.04 -5.28
C ALA A 3 13.53 -5.84 -5.71
N SER A 4 12.47 -6.07 -6.49
CA SER A 4 11.49 -5.02 -6.84
C SER A 4 10.46 -4.83 -5.73
N GLU A 5 10.06 -5.92 -5.06
CA GLU A 5 9.08 -5.89 -3.99
C GLU A 5 9.73 -5.39 -2.69
N ASP A 6 10.97 -5.80 -2.42
CA ASP A 6 11.74 -5.32 -1.27
C ASP A 6 12.01 -3.81 -1.35
N ARG A 7 12.31 -3.28 -2.55
CA ARG A 7 12.46 -1.83 -2.75
C ARG A 7 11.15 -1.08 -2.58
N LEU A 8 10.04 -1.64 -3.08
CA LEU A 8 8.71 -1.03 -2.89
C LEU A 8 8.32 -1.04 -1.41
N ARG A 9 8.62 -2.13 -0.69
CA ARG A 9 8.39 -2.27 0.76
C ARG A 9 9.25 -1.30 1.56
N ALA A 10 10.53 -1.13 1.21
CA ALA A 10 11.42 -0.16 1.84
C ALA A 10 10.97 1.29 1.59
N LEU A 11 10.49 1.60 0.38
CA LEU A 11 9.94 2.92 0.04
C LEU A 11 8.60 3.18 0.74
N LEU A 12 7.75 2.16 0.84
CA LEU A 12 6.52 2.21 1.63
C LEU A 12 6.83 2.47 3.11
N LEU A 13 7.78 1.73 3.70
CA LEU A 13 8.18 1.92 5.08
C LEU A 13 8.75 3.32 5.33
N ARG A 14 9.59 3.86 4.45
CA ARG A 14 10.10 5.24 4.57
C ARG A 14 8.98 6.30 4.41
N GLY A 15 8.12 6.12 3.41
CA GLY A 15 6.99 7.02 3.12
C GLY A 15 5.76 6.86 4.03
N LEU A 16 5.74 5.87 4.92
CA LEU A 16 4.71 5.67 5.95
C LEU A 16 5.22 5.91 7.37
N ALA A 17 6.55 5.92 7.57
CA ALA A 17 7.18 6.12 8.88
C ALA A 17 7.70 7.56 9.10
N GLY A 18 7.49 8.50 8.18
CA GLY A 18 7.91 9.88 8.40
C GLY A 18 7.72 10.87 7.24
N ASP A 19 7.65 10.41 5.99
CA ASP A 19 7.37 11.32 4.85
C ASP A 19 5.87 11.30 4.53
N ALA A 20 5.21 12.46 4.54
CA ALA A 20 3.75 12.66 4.47
C ALA A 20 3.02 12.10 3.21
N SER A 21 3.65 11.27 2.39
CA SER A 21 3.17 10.88 1.06
C SER A 21 2.14 9.74 1.12
N ALA A 22 2.29 8.77 2.02
CA ALA A 22 1.34 7.67 2.12
C ALA A 22 0.16 7.94 3.08
N GLU A 23 0.31 8.85 4.05
CA GLU A 23 -0.80 9.37 4.85
C GLU A 23 -1.83 10.11 3.98
N ARG A 24 -1.41 10.66 2.82
CA ARG A 24 -2.30 11.30 1.84
C ARG A 24 -3.19 10.33 1.07
N LEU A 25 -2.94 9.02 1.17
CA LEU A 25 -3.81 8.03 0.52
C LEU A 25 -5.10 7.85 1.32
N PRO A 26 -6.26 7.79 0.65
CA PRO A 26 -7.49 7.36 1.30
C PRO A 26 -7.34 5.97 1.95
N ASP A 27 -7.99 5.74 3.08
CA ASP A 27 -7.89 4.49 3.84
C ASP A 27 -8.20 3.24 3.02
N ARG A 28 -9.16 3.33 2.09
CA ARG A 28 -9.48 2.28 1.11
C ARG A 28 -8.34 1.87 0.19
N GLN A 29 -7.26 2.64 0.13
CA GLN A 29 -6.03 2.34 -0.60
C GLN A 29 -4.88 2.05 0.38
N ARG A 30 -4.76 2.87 1.43
CA ARG A 30 -3.69 2.78 2.43
C ARG A 30 -3.75 1.51 3.27
N LEU A 31 -4.91 1.20 3.86
CA LEU A 31 -5.06 0.07 4.77
C LEU A 31 -4.79 -1.28 4.08
N PRO A 32 -5.33 -1.57 2.88
CA PRO A 32 -4.98 -2.78 2.14
C PRO A 32 -3.47 -2.94 1.89
N ILE A 33 -2.76 -1.85 1.60
CA ILE A 33 -1.31 -1.88 1.36
C ILE A 33 -0.56 -2.20 2.64
N LEU A 34 -0.92 -1.57 3.77
CA LEU A 34 -0.31 -1.84 5.08
C LEU A 34 -0.48 -3.32 5.46
N LEU A 35 -1.73 -3.78 5.46
CA LEU A 35 -2.08 -5.14 5.88
C LEU A 35 -1.41 -6.20 5.01
N MET A 36 -1.41 -6.02 3.68
CA MET A 36 -0.88 -7.04 2.78
C MET A 36 0.63 -6.95 2.59
N LYS A 37 1.18 -5.74 2.41
CA LYS A 37 2.60 -5.58 2.06
C LYS A 37 3.51 -5.39 3.27
N LEU A 38 2.99 -4.90 4.40
CA LEU A 38 3.78 -4.77 5.62
C LEU A 38 3.51 -5.91 6.60
N GLU A 39 2.24 -6.21 6.90
CA GLU A 39 1.86 -7.28 7.84
C GLU A 39 1.83 -8.68 7.20
N GLY A 40 1.87 -8.76 5.86
CA GLY A 40 1.91 -10.05 5.15
C GLY A 40 0.58 -10.79 5.09
N LEU A 41 -0.54 -10.10 5.37
CA LEU A 41 -1.87 -10.69 5.29
C LEU A 41 -2.25 -11.01 3.83
N SER A 42 -3.01 -12.09 3.66
CA SER A 42 -3.69 -12.39 2.40
C SER A 42 -4.81 -11.39 2.11
N VAL A 43 -5.36 -11.42 0.89
CA VAL A 43 -6.50 -10.56 0.53
C VAL A 43 -7.71 -10.84 1.42
N VAL A 44 -7.96 -12.12 1.73
CA VAL A 44 -9.11 -12.54 2.55
C VAL A 44 -8.99 -11.99 3.97
N GLU A 45 -7.81 -12.13 4.59
CA GLU A 45 -7.55 -11.60 5.93
C GLU A 45 -7.63 -10.07 5.98
N ALA A 46 -7.09 -9.39 4.95
CA ALA A 46 -7.18 -7.94 4.83
C ALA A 46 -8.63 -7.47 4.64
N ALA A 47 -9.43 -8.18 3.84
CA ALA A 47 -10.86 -7.91 3.65
C ALA A 47 -11.63 -8.04 4.96
N ALA A 48 -11.43 -9.15 5.68
CA ALA A 48 -12.04 -9.38 7.00
C ALA A 48 -11.67 -8.28 8.00
N ARG A 49 -10.40 -7.86 8.04
CA ARG A 49 -9.90 -6.87 9.00
C ARG A 49 -10.35 -5.44 8.70
N THR A 50 -10.65 -5.13 7.44
CA THR A 50 -11.08 -3.78 7.01
C THR A 50 -12.59 -3.66 6.80
N GLY A 51 -13.33 -4.77 6.82
CA GLY A 51 -14.75 -4.81 6.43
C GLY A 51 -15.00 -4.55 4.94
N MET A 52 -13.94 -4.57 4.11
CA MET A 52 -14.04 -4.36 2.67
C MET A 52 -14.25 -5.68 1.93
N SER A 53 -14.83 -5.64 0.73
CA SER A 53 -14.80 -6.82 -0.16
C SER A 53 -13.38 -7.12 -0.62
N GLU A 54 -13.07 -8.38 -0.92
CA GLU A 54 -11.77 -8.77 -1.50
C GLU A 54 -11.44 -8.00 -2.78
N SER A 55 -12.46 -7.71 -3.60
CA SER A 55 -12.29 -6.91 -4.82
C SER A 55 -11.88 -5.48 -4.49
N THR A 56 -12.53 -4.86 -3.50
CA THR A 56 -12.17 -3.53 -2.99
C THR A 56 -10.74 -3.49 -2.46
N VAL A 57 -10.32 -4.52 -1.73
CA VAL A 57 -8.93 -4.66 -1.22
C VAL A 57 -7.93 -4.71 -2.38
N LYS A 58 -8.14 -5.60 -3.36
CA LYS A 58 -7.26 -5.74 -4.54
C LYS A 58 -7.15 -4.43 -5.33
N VAL A 59 -8.28 -3.76 -5.57
CA VAL A 59 -8.32 -2.46 -6.26
C VAL A 59 -7.62 -1.39 -5.44
N GLY A 60 -7.84 -1.37 -4.12
CA GLY A 60 -7.18 -0.45 -3.18
C GLY A 60 -5.66 -0.54 -3.25
N VAL A 61 -5.11 -1.77 -3.18
CA VAL A 61 -3.67 -2.02 -3.32
C VAL A 61 -3.14 -1.54 -4.66
N HIS A 62 -3.76 -1.94 -5.77
CA HIS A 62 -3.29 -1.55 -7.09
C HIS A 62 -3.26 -0.02 -7.27
N ARG A 63 -4.35 0.66 -6.88
CA ARG A 63 -4.47 2.12 -7.04
C ARG A 63 -3.53 2.88 -6.10
N GLY A 64 -3.41 2.45 -4.85
CA GLY A 64 -2.52 3.11 -3.88
C GLY A 64 -1.05 2.98 -4.28
N LEU A 65 -0.61 1.80 -4.72
CA LEU A 65 0.78 1.61 -5.21
C LEU A 65 1.09 2.48 -6.42
N LYS A 66 0.13 2.60 -7.36
CA LYS A 66 0.29 3.48 -8.54
C LYS A 66 0.36 4.96 -8.15
N ALA A 67 -0.44 5.40 -7.18
CA ALA A 67 -0.41 6.75 -6.65
C ALA A 67 0.93 7.07 -5.96
N LEU A 68 1.43 6.17 -5.11
CA LEU A 68 2.73 6.32 -4.46
C LEU A 68 3.88 6.38 -5.47
N ALA A 69 3.87 5.51 -6.48
CA ALA A 69 4.85 5.55 -7.55
C ALA A 69 4.79 6.85 -8.37
N ALA A 70 3.63 7.51 -8.46
CA ALA A 70 3.50 8.81 -9.10
C ALA A 70 4.02 9.95 -8.22
N MET A 71 3.81 9.88 -6.90
CA MET A 71 4.34 10.87 -5.94
C MET A 71 5.87 10.86 -5.92
N ILE A 72 6.48 9.68 -5.80
CA ILE A 72 7.96 9.52 -5.83
C ILE A 72 8.57 10.08 -7.12
N ARG A 73 7.85 9.96 -8.25
CA ARG A 73 8.30 10.53 -9.53
C ARG A 73 8.22 12.05 -9.61
N ARG A 74 7.38 12.70 -8.79
CA ARG A 74 7.22 14.16 -8.74
C ARG A 74 8.16 14.85 -7.75
N GLU A 75 8.70 14.12 -6.78
CA GLU A 75 9.69 14.60 -5.82
C GLU A 75 11.13 14.55 -6.38
N ARG A 76 11.30 14.15 -7.64
CA ARG A 76 12.58 14.14 -8.37
C ARG A 76 12.72 15.31 -9.33
#